data_AF-A0A917UIZ0-F1
#
_entry.id   AF-A0A917UIZ0-F1
#
_cell.length_a   1.000
_cell.length_b   1.000
_cell.length_c   1.000
_cell.angle_alpha   90.00
_cell.angle_beta   90.00
_cell.angle_gamma   90.00
#
_symmetry.space_group_name_H-M   'P 1'
#
loop_
_entity.id
_entity.type
_entity.pdbx_description
1 polymer ?
#
loop_
_entity_poly.entity_id
_entity_poly.type
_entity_poly.pdbx_seq_one_letter_code
_entity_poly.pdbx_strand_id
1 'polypeptide(L)'
;MTDPSTHPHWHADPDVLVTDLGDELVLLHSRTSQMYSLNAVARTAWQALPATTPTLLAAVLATYDVPAGQARTDLDALLTDLVRLDMLRQA
;
A
#
# COMPACT_ATOMS: atom_id res chain seq x y z
N MET A 1 -8.11 8.37 24.63
CA MET A 1 -7.90 6.98 25.05
C MET A 1 -8.05 6.10 23.81
N THR A 2 -6.96 5.93 23.07
CA THR A 2 -6.81 4.98 21.96
C THR A 2 -5.41 4.42 22.12
N ASP A 3 -5.31 3.12 22.34
CA ASP A 3 -4.03 2.43 22.50
C ASP A 3 -3.23 2.56 21.19
N PRO A 4 -2.03 3.17 21.19
CA PRO A 4 -1.22 3.31 19.98
C PRO A 4 -0.58 1.99 19.50
N SER A 5 -0.80 0.88 20.22
CA SER A 5 0.00 -0.34 20.09
C SER A 5 -0.66 -1.45 19.26
N THR A 6 -1.87 -1.23 18.73
CA THR A 6 -2.64 -2.27 18.02
C THR A 6 -3.11 -1.81 16.64
N HIS A 7 -2.24 -1.14 15.89
CA HIS A 7 -2.54 -0.90 14.48
C HIS A 7 -2.31 -2.21 13.70
N PRO A 8 -3.30 -2.70 12.94
CA PRO A 8 -3.12 -3.90 12.13
C PRO A 8 -1.98 -3.67 11.13
N HIS A 9 -1.17 -4.71 10.93
CA HIS A 9 -0.10 -4.65 9.95
C HIS A 9 -0.64 -5.03 8.59
N TRP A 10 -0.26 -4.26 7.59
CA TRP A 10 -0.55 -4.58 6.20
C TRP A 10 0.54 -5.47 5.64
N HIS A 11 0.13 -6.54 4.97
CA HIS A 11 1.01 -7.47 4.29
C HIS A 11 0.57 -7.62 2.84
N ALA A 12 1.54 -7.67 1.93
CA ALA A 12 1.29 -8.15 0.58
C ALA A 12 0.82 -9.60 0.63
N ASP A 13 -0.14 -9.96 -0.23
CA ASP A 13 -0.54 -11.35 -0.37
C ASP A 13 0.59 -12.17 -1.02
N PRO A 14 0.93 -13.37 -0.50
CA PRO A 14 2.03 -14.19 -1.02
C PRO A 14 1.84 -14.62 -2.47
N ASP A 15 0.61 -14.61 -2.99
CA ASP A 15 0.31 -14.96 -4.37
C ASP A 15 0.42 -13.75 -5.32
N VAL A 16 0.86 -12.59 -4.84
CA VAL A 16 1.12 -11.38 -5.62
C VAL A 16 2.58 -11.34 -6.07
N LEU A 17 2.76 -11.31 -7.38
CA LEU A 17 4.04 -11.10 -8.04
C LEU A 17 4.23 -9.60 -8.30
N VAL A 18 5.40 -9.09 -7.98
CA VAL A 18 5.73 -7.67 -8.14
C VAL A 18 6.73 -7.53 -9.29
N THR A 19 6.41 -6.68 -10.25
CA THR A 19 7.30 -6.34 -11.37
C THR A 19 7.58 -4.85 -11.36
N ASP A 20 8.86 -4.49 -11.25
CA ASP A 20 9.30 -3.10 -11.31
C ASP A 20 9.61 -2.72 -12.76
N LEU A 21 8.87 -1.74 -13.29
CA LEU A 21 9.04 -1.22 -14.64
C LEU A 21 9.77 0.15 -14.65
N GLY A 22 10.38 0.55 -13.53
CA GLY A 22 11.05 1.83 -13.35
C GLY A 22 10.07 2.93 -12.95
N ASP A 23 9.18 3.30 -13.88
CA ASP A 23 8.23 4.41 -13.67
C ASP A 23 6.99 3.99 -12.86
N GLU A 24 6.65 2.70 -12.92
CA GLU A 24 5.49 2.11 -12.24
C GLU A 24 5.84 0.76 -11.61
N LEU A 25 5.05 0.34 -10.63
CA LEU A 25 5.16 -0.99 -10.01
C LEU A 25 3.93 -1.81 -10.37
N VAL A 26 4.11 -2.89 -11.13
CA VAL A 26 3.00 -3.76 -11.53
C VAL A 26 2.86 -4.92 -10.55
N LEU A 27 1.67 -5.06 -9.99
CA LEU A 27 1.24 -6.18 -9.17
C LEU A 27 0.45 -7.16 -10.03
N LEU A 28 0.81 -8.43 -10.00
CA LEU A 28 0.10 -9.51 -10.68
C LEU A 28 -0.27 -10.57 -9.65
N HIS A 29 -1.57 -10.77 -9.41
CA HIS A 29 -2.02 -11.87 -8.59
C HIS A 29 -2.03 -13.16 -9.42
N SER A 30 -1.14 -14.08 -9.08
CA SER A 30 -0.89 -15.32 -9.82
C SER A 30 -2.11 -16.25 -9.93
N ARG A 31 -3.06 -16.17 -8.99
CA ARG A 31 -4.26 -17.01 -8.98
C ARG A 31 -5.41 -16.42 -9.77
N THR A 32 -5.69 -15.13 -9.58
CA THR A 32 -6.81 -14.45 -10.26
C THR A 32 -6.40 -13.93 -11.63
N SER A 33 -5.10 -13.95 -11.95
CA SER A 33 -4.52 -13.32 -13.15
C SER A 33 -4.85 -11.83 -13.27
N GLN A 34 -5.19 -11.18 -12.16
CA GLN A 34 -5.47 -9.75 -12.12
C GLN A 34 -4.16 -8.98 -12.03
N MET A 35 -4.05 -7.96 -12.88
CA MET A 35 -2.91 -7.07 -12.93
C MET A 35 -3.34 -5.67 -12.47
N TYR A 36 -2.56 -5.07 -11.61
CA TYR A 36 -2.79 -3.72 -11.09
C TYR A 36 -1.48 -2.94 -11.11
N SER A 37 -1.49 -1.73 -11.68
CA SER A 37 -0.30 -0.86 -11.67
C SER A 37 -0.40 0.13 -10.53
N LEU A 38 0.67 0.25 -9.75
CA LEU A 38 0.83 1.26 -8.71
C LEU A 38 1.52 2.48 -9.31
N ASN A 39 0.91 3.64 -9.05
CA ASN A 39 1.58 4.92 -9.25
C ASN A 39 2.73 5.12 -8.24
N ALA A 40 3.48 6.21 -8.39
CA ALA A 40 4.63 6.51 -7.55
C ALA A 40 4.29 6.51 -6.04
N VAL A 41 3.18 7.13 -5.63
CA VAL A 41 2.75 7.21 -4.22
C VAL A 41 2.42 5.82 -3.67
N ALA A 42 1.65 5.05 -4.43
CA ALA A 42 1.24 3.70 -4.07
C ALA A 42 2.43 2.74 -4.02
N ARG A 43 3.39 2.90 -4.94
CA ARG A 43 4.67 2.19 -4.94
C ARG A 43 5.45 2.46 -3.66
N THR A 44 5.56 3.72 -3.22
CA THR A 44 6.23 4.08 -1.97
C THR A 44 5.58 3.40 -0.76
N ALA A 45 4.24 3.41 -0.69
CA ALA A 45 3.52 2.70 0.36
C ALA A 45 3.74 1.18 0.29
N TRP A 46 3.69 0.59 -0.90
CA TRP A 46 3.91 -0.85 -1.11
C TRP A 46 5.31 -1.29 -0.69
N GLN A 47 6.34 -0.53 -1.04
CA GLN A 47 7.73 -0.82 -0.68
C GLN A 47 7.99 -0.73 0.83
N ALA A 48 7.15 -0.03 1.58
CA ALA A 48 7.24 0.06 3.04
C ALA A 48 6.55 -1.12 3.76
N LEU A 49 5.86 -2.01 3.04
CA LEU A 49 5.24 -3.20 3.63
C LEU A 49 6.31 -4.23 4.07
N PRO A 50 6.09 -4.97 5.17
CA PRO A 50 4.92 -4.92 6.04
C PRO A 50 4.95 -3.76 7.04
N ALA A 51 3.85 -3.02 7.15
CA ALA A 51 3.77 -1.81 7.97
C ALA A 51 2.34 -1.45 8.37
N THR A 52 2.21 -0.59 9.39
CA THR A 52 0.92 -0.04 9.83
C THR A 52 0.51 1.17 8.98
N THR A 53 -0.78 1.50 8.90
CA THR A 53 -1.25 2.70 8.16
C THR A 53 -0.49 3.98 8.54
N PRO A 54 -0.23 4.30 9.83
CA PRO A 54 0.57 5.48 10.18
C PRO A 54 2.01 5.46 9.64
N THR A 55 2.63 4.28 9.60
CA THR A 55 4.00 4.10 9.06
C THR A 55 4.03 4.30 7.56
N LEU A 56 3.04 3.75 6.84
CA LEU A 56 2.87 3.95 5.40
C LEU A 56 2.65 5.42 5.07
N LEU A 57 1.80 6.11 5.84
CA LEU A 57 1.53 7.53 5.68
C LEU A 57 2.79 8.37 5.91
N ALA A 58 3.58 8.05 6.94
CA ALA A 58 4.84 8.72 7.21
C ALA A 58 5.85 8.53 6.06
N ALA A 59 5.93 7.35 5.46
CA ALA A 59 6.80 7.08 4.30
C ALA A 59 6.39 7.89 3.06
N VAL A 60 5.09 8.01 2.80
CA VAL A 60 4.55 8.84 1.72
C VAL A 60 4.88 10.32 1.98
N LEU A 61 4.60 10.84 3.17
CA LEU A 61 4.86 12.25 3.50
C LEU A 61 6.35 12.62 3.53
N ALA A 62 7.23 11.65 3.79
CA ALA A 62 8.67 11.85 3.70
C ALA A 62 9.17 11.94 2.25
N THR A 63 8.43 11.34 1.30
CA THR A 63 8.82 11.26 -0.11
C THR A 63 8.16 12.35 -0.96
N TYR A 64 6.93 12.73 -0.61
CA TYR A 64 6.10 13.67 -1.38
C TYR A 64 5.75 14.89 -0.53
N ASP A 65 5.94 16.08 -1.08
CA ASP A 65 5.53 17.35 -0.46
C ASP A 65 4.03 17.58 -0.68
N VAL A 66 3.20 16.82 0.04
CA VAL A 66 1.73 16.86 -0.06
C VAL A 66 1.08 17.06 1.31
N PRO A 67 -0.12 17.66 1.38
CA PRO A 67 -0.84 17.80 2.64
C PRO A 67 -1.18 16.44 3.26
N ALA A 68 -0.93 16.30 4.56
CA ALA A 68 -1.18 15.06 5.31
C ALA A 68 -2.62 14.54 5.19
N GLY A 69 -3.62 15.42 5.13
CA GLY A 69 -5.02 15.02 4.96
C GLY A 69 -5.29 14.39 3.59
N GLN A 70 -4.66 14.92 2.53
CA GLN A 70 -4.78 14.40 1.17
C GLN A 70 -4.07 13.04 1.07
N ALA A 71 -2.81 12.98 1.53
CA ALA A 71 -2.04 11.73 1.53
C ALA A 71 -2.72 10.61 2.31
N ARG A 72 -3.38 10.94 3.43
CA ARG A 72 -4.16 9.97 4.19
C ARG A 72 -5.36 9.46 3.41
N THR A 73 -6.12 10.35 2.79
CA THR A 73 -7.29 9.99 1.98
C THR A 73 -6.90 9.08 0.82
N ASP A 74 -5.81 9.43 0.13
CA ASP A 74 -5.31 8.67 -1.01
C ASP A 74 -4.75 7.30 -0.56
N LEU A 75 -4.04 7.24 0.57
CA LEU A 75 -3.55 6.00 1.15
C LEU A 75 -4.70 5.08 1.59
N ASP A 76 -5.72 5.63 2.26
CA ASP A 76 -6.87 4.85 2.70
C ASP A 76 -7.65 4.29 1.50
N ALA A 77 -7.81 5.07 0.43
CA ALA A 77 -8.40 4.61 -0.83
C ALA A 77 -7.58 3.49 -1.48
N LEU A 78 -6.25 3.68 -1.58
CA LEU A 78 -5.33 2.67 -2.12
C LEU A 78 -5.42 1.36 -1.35
N LEU A 79 -5.32 1.39 -0.02
CA LEU A 79 -5.39 0.19 0.82
C LEU A 79 -6.72 -0.53 0.63
N THR A 80 -7.83 0.23 0.57
CA THR A 80 -9.15 -0.34 0.33
C THR A 80 -9.24 -1.05 -1.03
N ASP A 81 -8.66 -0.46 -2.07
CA ASP A 81 -8.69 -1.03 -3.41
C ASP A 81 -7.78 -2.26 -3.52
N LEU A 82 -6.59 -2.24 -2.91
CA LEU A 82 -5.70 -3.39 -2.90
C LEU A 82 -6.27 -4.57 -2.09
N VAL A 83 -6.98 -4.31 -0.99
CA VAL A 83 -7.72 -5.34 -0.26
C VAL A 83 -8.85 -5.91 -1.12
N ARG A 84 -9.60 -5.06 -1.84
CA ARG A 84 -10.66 -5.51 -2.75
C ARG A 84 -10.17 -6.37 -3.91
N LEU A 85 -8.90 -6.21 -4.30
CA LEU A 85 -8.25 -6.97 -5.36
C LEU A 85 -7.51 -8.21 -4.82
N ASP A 86 -7.65 -8.54 -3.53
CA ASP A 86 -6.92 -9.61 -2.85
C ASP A 86 -5.39 -9.47 -2.95
N MET A 87 -4.89 -8.24 -3.16
CA MET A 87 -3.44 -7.96 -3.26
C MET A 87 -2.80 -7.74 -1.88
N LEU A 88 -3.63 -7.37 -0.90
CA LEU A 88 -3.22 -6.95 0.43
C LEU A 88 -4.11 -7.56 1.50
N ARG A 89 -3.51 -7.88 2.63
CA ARG A 89 -4.20 -8.45 3.79
C ARG A 89 -3.75 -7.78 5.09
N GLN A 90 -4.66 -7.70 6.05
CA GLN A 90 -4.34 -7.31 7.42
C GLN A 90 -3.90 -8.53 8.22
N ALA A 91 -2.82 -8.40 8.97
CA ALA A 91 -2.34 -9.37 9.96
C ALA A 91 -2.44 -8.80 11.37
#